data_AF-A0A8J7NB49-F1
#
_entry.id   AF-A0A8J7NB49-F1
#
_cell.length_a   1.000
_cell.length_b   1.000
_cell.length_c   1.000
_cell.angle_alpha   90.00
_cell.angle_beta   90.00
_cell.angle_gamma   90.00
#
_symmetry.space_group_name_H-M   'P 1'
#
loop_
_entity.id
_entity.type
_entity.pdbx_description
1 polymer ?
#
loop_
_entity_poly.entity_id
_entity_poly.type
_entity_poly.pdbx_seq_one_letter_code
_entity_poly.pdbx_strand_id
1 'polypeptide(L)'
;MKCPKCGEEIEEGDKFCGECGEPVYTRQSELTAEPVAKGKSASNLRVVAGVVIIAFVILFIFSISGRGPTGGVITPGPTGGVITPGPTGGVITPYCRQVAYQEEQCEQVPYLDLVCRNENLDYIKETTKCEVGGFANWIYLECKVTNLDSEGGYFNVRTTFWIAGEEYPKDHGEYIQSKSSKTFKYDRGIGWGDASRCDCSVISPIPTRRVCENVLKERRECKTVTKYREVCS
;
A
#
# COMPACT_ATOMS: atom_id res chain seq x y z
N MET A 1 13.15 -23.96 -26.14
CA MET A 1 12.23 -22.81 -26.38
C MET A 1 12.96 -21.49 -26.09
N LYS A 2 12.56 -20.32 -26.64
CA LYS A 2 13.28 -19.06 -26.36
C LYS A 2 12.63 -18.23 -25.26
N CYS A 3 13.45 -17.59 -24.42
CA CYS A 3 12.99 -16.65 -23.41
C CYS A 3 12.25 -15.47 -24.07
N PRO A 4 11.02 -15.13 -23.64
CA PRO A 4 10.29 -14.00 -24.22
C PRO A 4 10.91 -12.64 -23.87
N LYS A 5 11.80 -12.59 -22.88
CA LYS A 5 12.42 -11.34 -22.40
C LYS A 5 13.81 -11.09 -22.98
N CYS A 6 14.70 -12.08 -22.96
CA CYS A 6 16.08 -11.92 -23.43
C CYS A 6 16.40 -12.67 -24.72
N GLY A 7 15.53 -13.59 -25.17
CA GLY A 7 15.75 -14.38 -26.40
C GLY A 7 16.67 -15.60 -26.25
N GLU A 8 17.20 -15.85 -25.06
CA GLU A 8 18.06 -17.01 -24.76
C GLU A 8 17.33 -18.33 -24.96
N GLU A 9 18.07 -19.38 -25.33
CA GLU A 9 17.52 -20.73 -25.45
C GLU A 9 17.34 -21.36 -24.07
N ILE A 10 16.14 -21.87 -23.81
CA ILE A 10 15.69 -22.48 -22.57
C ILE A 10 15.38 -23.95 -22.84
N GLU A 11 15.88 -24.84 -21.99
CA GLU A 11 15.61 -26.27 -22.05
C GLU A 11 14.17 -26.60 -21.64
N GLU A 12 13.60 -27.67 -22.19
CA GLU A 12 12.24 -28.09 -21.86
C GLU A 12 12.18 -28.60 -20.41
N GLY A 13 11.37 -27.94 -19.57
CA GLY A 13 11.20 -28.28 -18.16
C GLY A 13 11.67 -27.19 -17.18
N ASP A 14 12.43 -26.20 -17.67
CA ASP A 14 12.86 -25.09 -16.84
C ASP A 14 11.71 -24.16 -16.48
N LYS A 15 11.61 -23.82 -15.20
CA LYS A 15 10.60 -22.89 -14.67
C LYS A 15 11.00 -21.43 -14.85
N PHE A 16 12.30 -21.14 -15.04
CA PHE A 16 12.86 -19.80 -15.12
C PHE A 16 14.01 -19.78 -16.13
N CYS A 17 14.24 -18.64 -16.78
CA CYS A 17 15.40 -18.43 -17.63
C CYS A 17 16.68 -18.29 -16.80
N GLY A 18 17.70 -19.12 -17.06
CA GLY A 18 18.98 -19.08 -16.35
C GLY A 18 19.74 -17.75 -16.49
N GLU A 19 19.59 -17.06 -17.63
CA GLU A 19 20.30 -15.80 -17.89
C GLU A 19 19.63 -14.57 -17.27
N CYS A 20 18.31 -14.43 -17.39
CA CYS A 20 17.60 -13.21 -16.97
C CYS A 20 16.66 -13.39 -15.77
N GLY A 21 16.47 -14.62 -15.29
CA GLY A 21 15.61 -14.96 -14.15
C GLY A 21 14.10 -14.89 -14.42
N GLU A 22 13.67 -14.63 -15.66
CA GLU A 22 12.25 -14.49 -15.99
C GLU A 22 11.53 -15.86 -15.93
N PRO A 23 10.35 -15.95 -15.29
CA PRO A 23 9.55 -17.19 -15.27
C PRO A 23 9.06 -17.60 -16.66
N VAL A 24 9.17 -18.89 -16.93
CA VAL A 24 8.78 -19.51 -18.20
C VAL A 24 7.35 -20.05 -18.03
N TYR A 25 6.34 -19.22 -18.32
CA TYR A 25 4.94 -19.63 -18.21
C TYR A 25 4.56 -20.61 -19.33
N THR A 26 4.51 -21.91 -19.00
CA THR A 26 3.96 -22.96 -19.86
C THR A 26 2.44 -22.88 -19.86
N ARG A 27 1.84 -22.44 -20.98
CA ARG A 27 0.37 -22.41 -21.19
C ARG A 27 -0.21 -23.80 -21.48
N GLN A 28 0.04 -24.78 -20.63
CA GLN A 28 -0.58 -26.11 -20.74
C GLN A 28 -1.23 -26.50 -19.41
N SER A 29 -2.25 -25.73 -19.02
CA SER A 29 -3.28 -26.16 -18.08
C SER A 29 -4.56 -25.36 -18.30
N GLU A 30 -5.05 -25.32 -19.54
CA GLU A 30 -6.36 -24.74 -19.84
C GLU A 30 -7.03 -25.49 -20.99
N LEU A 31 -7.05 -26.82 -20.96
CA LEU A 31 -7.89 -27.65 -21.83
C LEU A 31 -7.99 -29.07 -21.26
N THR A 32 -8.58 -29.21 -20.07
CA THR A 32 -9.31 -30.41 -19.60
C THR A 32 -9.81 -30.16 -18.18
N ALA A 33 -11.03 -29.62 -18.07
CA ALA A 33 -11.81 -29.73 -16.84
C ALA A 33 -13.28 -29.89 -17.23
N GLU A 34 -13.71 -31.16 -17.27
CA GLU A 34 -15.11 -31.57 -17.29
C GLU A 34 -15.83 -31.21 -15.97
N PRO A 35 -17.17 -31.16 -15.96
CA PRO A 35 -17.94 -30.49 -14.91
C PRO A 35 -18.07 -31.33 -13.64
N VAL A 36 -17.53 -30.82 -12.53
CA VAL A 36 -17.69 -31.42 -11.19
C VAL A 36 -18.96 -30.91 -10.52
N ALA A 37 -19.76 -31.87 -10.07
CA ALA A 37 -21.08 -31.73 -9.46
C ALA A 37 -21.08 -30.95 -8.13
N LYS A 38 -22.20 -30.25 -7.90
CA LYS A 38 -22.55 -29.48 -6.70
C LYS A 38 -22.50 -30.33 -5.42
N GLY A 39 -21.60 -29.97 -4.50
CA GLY A 39 -21.64 -30.39 -3.09
C GLY A 39 -22.21 -29.29 -2.19
N LYS A 40 -23.19 -29.63 -1.35
CA LYS A 40 -23.83 -28.72 -0.37
C LYS A 40 -22.83 -28.32 0.72
N SER A 41 -22.65 -27.01 0.91
CA SER A 41 -21.82 -26.39 1.94
C SER A 41 -22.52 -26.37 3.31
N ALA A 42 -21.87 -26.92 4.32
CA ALA A 42 -22.21 -26.75 5.74
C ALA A 42 -20.97 -26.17 6.45
N SER A 43 -20.93 -24.85 6.63
CA SER A 43 -19.76 -24.15 7.17
C SER A 43 -20.13 -23.12 8.23
N ASN A 44 -20.66 -23.56 9.38
CA ASN A 44 -20.84 -22.70 10.57
C ASN A 44 -20.11 -23.22 11.83
N LEU A 45 -19.34 -24.31 11.75
CA LEU A 45 -18.72 -24.92 12.95
C LEU A 45 -17.26 -24.46 13.22
N ARG A 46 -16.58 -23.83 12.25
CA ARG A 46 -15.15 -23.49 12.38
C ARG A 46 -14.85 -22.13 13.04
N VAL A 47 -15.85 -21.26 13.22
CA VAL A 47 -15.64 -19.89 13.75
C VAL A 47 -15.50 -19.87 15.28
N VAL A 48 -16.15 -20.80 15.99
CA VAL A 48 -16.17 -20.80 17.47
C VAL A 48 -14.83 -21.26 18.08
N ALA A 49 -14.08 -22.11 17.38
CA ALA A 49 -12.78 -22.61 17.87
C ALA A 49 -11.66 -21.54 17.80
N GLY A 50 -11.73 -20.60 16.85
CA GLY A 50 -10.69 -19.57 16.67
C GLY A 50 -10.68 -18.50 17.76
N VAL A 51 -11.85 -18.13 18.27
CA VAL A 51 -11.99 -17.04 19.28
C VAL A 51 -11.41 -17.46 20.64
N VAL A 52 -11.52 -18.74 21.01
CA VAL A 52 -11.01 -19.26 22.29
C VAL A 52 -9.48 -19.27 22.33
N ILE A 53 -8.83 -19.60 21.21
CA ILE A 53 -7.36 -19.64 21.14
C ILE A 53 -6.76 -18.23 21.25
N ILE A 54 -7.38 -17.23 20.60
CA ILE A 54 -6.92 -15.84 20.68
C ILE A 54 -7.05 -15.29 22.11
N ALA A 55 -8.14 -15.60 22.82
CA ALA A 55 -8.31 -15.19 24.22
C ALA A 55 -7.23 -15.78 25.15
N PHE A 56 -6.85 -17.04 24.95
CA PHE A 56 -5.78 -17.68 25.73
C PHE A 56 -4.40 -17.09 25.43
N VAL A 57 -4.10 -16.76 24.18
CA VAL A 57 -2.81 -16.13 23.80
C VAL A 57 -2.69 -14.72 24.40
N ILE A 58 -3.76 -13.93 24.40
CA ILE A 58 -3.75 -12.60 25.02
C ILE A 58 -3.51 -12.69 26.54
N LEU A 59 -4.15 -13.63 27.24
CA LEU A 59 -3.93 -13.83 28.67
C LEU A 59 -2.50 -14.31 29.00
N PHE A 60 -1.88 -15.08 28.09
CA PHE A 60 -0.50 -15.52 28.27
C PHE A 60 0.51 -14.38 28.08
N ILE A 61 0.26 -13.45 27.13
CA ILE A 61 1.13 -12.29 26.90
C ILE A 61 1.13 -11.33 28.10
N PHE A 62 -0.03 -11.13 28.75
CA PHE A 62 -0.12 -10.30 29.95
C PHE A 62 0.61 -10.88 31.17
N SER A 63 0.91 -12.18 31.19
CA SER A 63 1.57 -12.85 32.31
C SER A 63 3.11 -12.72 32.31
N ILE A 64 3.73 -12.20 31.24
CA ILE A 64 5.20 -12.19 31.05
C ILE A 64 5.80 -10.76 31.16
N SER A 65 4.99 -9.71 31.33
CA SER A 65 5.46 -8.32 31.36
C SER A 65 5.96 -7.85 32.73
N GLY A 66 6.98 -8.52 33.29
CA GLY A 66 7.55 -8.17 34.59
C GLY A 66 9.07 -8.30 34.66
N ARG A 67 9.82 -7.37 34.05
CA ARG A 67 11.20 -6.99 34.45
C ARG A 67 11.75 -5.85 33.59
N GLY A 68 11.82 -4.66 34.16
CA GLY A 68 12.59 -3.54 33.60
C GLY A 68 14.05 -3.58 34.08
N PRO A 69 15.06 -3.30 33.23
CA PRO A 69 16.44 -3.12 33.67
C PRO A 69 16.70 -1.65 34.05
N THR A 70 17.17 -1.46 35.28
CA THR A 70 17.67 -0.19 35.84
C THR A 70 19.01 0.18 35.21
N GLY A 71 19.09 1.39 34.64
CA GLY A 71 20.32 1.96 34.09
C GLY A 71 21.26 2.48 35.19
N GLY A 72 22.55 2.14 35.09
CA GLY A 72 23.64 2.70 35.89
C GLY A 72 24.46 3.68 35.07
N VAL A 73 24.52 4.94 35.52
CA VAL A 73 25.37 6.00 34.97
C VAL A 73 26.54 6.21 35.93
N ILE A 74 27.76 6.08 35.43
CA ILE A 74 29.00 6.34 36.18
C ILE A 74 29.61 7.63 35.63
N THR A 75 29.69 8.67 36.45
CA THR A 75 30.39 9.93 36.13
C THR A 75 31.75 9.98 36.81
N PRO A 76 32.86 10.27 36.11
CA PRO A 76 34.15 10.54 36.76
C PRO A 76 34.24 12.01 37.22
N GLY A 77 34.63 12.22 38.48
CA GLY A 77 34.91 13.54 39.04
C GLY A 77 36.35 14.00 38.79
N PRO A 78 36.61 15.30 38.58
CA PRO A 78 37.97 15.83 38.49
C PRO A 78 38.48 16.22 39.89
N THR A 79 39.60 15.62 40.28
CA THR A 79 40.40 16.01 41.46
C THR A 79 41.06 17.37 41.24
N GLY A 80 40.73 18.34 42.09
CA GLY A 80 41.34 19.67 42.11
C GLY A 80 42.75 19.65 42.71
N GLY A 81 43.72 20.16 41.94
CA GLY A 81 45.07 20.45 42.40
C GLY A 81 45.18 21.86 42.97
N VAL A 82 45.81 21.96 44.14
CA VAL A 82 46.12 23.20 44.87
C VAL A 82 47.32 23.88 44.21
N ILE A 83 47.20 25.16 43.88
CA ILE A 83 48.31 25.99 43.37
C ILE A 83 48.68 27.02 44.45
N THR A 84 49.95 27.06 44.82
CA THR A 84 50.56 28.06 45.70
C THR A 84 51.06 29.27 44.89
N PRO A 85 50.91 30.51 45.38
CA PRO A 85 51.44 31.68 44.70
C PRO A 85 52.90 31.94 45.10
N GLY A 86 53.78 32.03 44.11
CA GLY A 86 55.15 32.54 44.24
C GLY A 86 55.25 33.96 43.67
N PRO A 87 56.01 34.88 44.30
CA PRO A 87 56.13 36.25 43.84
C PRO A 87 57.34 36.39 42.92
N THR A 88 57.12 36.61 41.62
CA THR A 88 58.18 37.08 40.73
C THR A 88 57.63 38.12 39.77
N GLY A 89 58.12 39.36 39.92
CA GLY A 89 57.87 40.47 39.01
C GLY A 89 58.54 40.18 37.66
N GLY A 90 57.76 39.65 36.73
CA GLY A 90 58.12 39.47 35.33
C GLY A 90 57.24 40.35 34.45
N VAL A 91 57.84 40.97 33.43
CA VAL A 91 57.14 41.74 32.39
C VAL A 91 56.06 40.85 31.76
N ILE A 92 54.80 41.24 31.90
CA ILE A 92 53.65 40.50 31.39
C ILE A 92 53.61 40.72 29.87
N THR A 93 54.12 39.76 29.10
CA THR A 93 53.86 39.72 27.66
C THR A 93 52.49 39.08 27.42
N PRO A 94 51.64 39.66 26.56
CA PRO A 94 50.33 39.06 26.26
C PRO A 94 50.56 37.67 25.66
N TYR A 95 50.00 36.65 26.31
CA TYR A 95 50.10 35.26 25.85
C TYR A 95 48.87 34.95 25.01
N CYS A 96 49.07 34.72 23.71
CA CYS A 96 48.03 34.25 22.82
C CYS A 96 48.10 32.72 22.68
N ARG A 97 46.97 32.04 22.83
CA ARG A 97 46.83 30.60 22.62
C ARG A 97 45.77 30.30 21.58
N GLN A 98 46.03 29.32 20.71
CA GLN A 98 44.99 28.77 19.85
C GLN A 98 44.10 27.81 20.65
N VAL A 99 42.79 28.08 20.61
CA VAL A 99 41.78 27.23 21.24
C VAL A 99 40.92 26.64 20.12
N ALA A 100 40.80 25.31 20.12
CA ALA A 100 39.90 24.60 19.21
C ALA A 100 38.44 24.81 19.63
N TYR A 101 37.56 25.04 18.66
CA TYR A 101 36.12 25.04 18.85
C TYR A 101 35.45 24.27 17.72
N GLN A 102 34.29 23.68 18.01
CA GLN A 102 33.49 22.98 17.01
C GLN A 102 32.51 23.96 16.40
N GLU A 103 32.42 23.97 15.07
CA GLU A 103 31.43 24.71 14.32
C GLU A 103 30.66 23.74 13.41
N GLU A 104 29.34 23.84 13.38
CA GLU A 104 28.53 23.07 12.45
C GLU A 104 28.45 23.79 11.12
N GLN A 105 28.92 23.14 10.05
CA GLN A 105 28.73 23.56 8.69
C GLN A 105 27.62 22.71 8.06
N CYS A 106 26.55 23.35 7.62
CA CYS A 106 25.44 22.66 6.98
C CYS A 106 25.29 23.07 5.52
N GLU A 107 25.02 22.09 4.67
CA GLU A 107 24.75 22.27 3.25
C GLU A 107 23.40 21.63 2.91
N GLN A 108 22.66 22.23 1.97
CA GLN A 108 21.45 21.62 1.42
C GLN A 108 21.84 20.71 0.27
N VAL A 109 21.63 19.41 0.43
CA VAL A 109 21.95 18.40 -0.57
C VAL A 109 20.65 17.92 -1.21
N PRO A 110 20.47 18.06 -2.53
CA PRO A 110 19.30 17.53 -3.22
C PRO A 110 19.38 16.00 -3.28
N TYR A 111 18.24 15.35 -3.08
CA TYR A 111 18.08 13.90 -3.23
C TYR A 111 16.75 13.58 -3.90
N LEU A 112 16.70 12.48 -4.64
CA LEU A 112 15.43 11.95 -5.16
C LEU A 112 14.75 11.16 -4.04
N ASP A 113 13.50 11.52 -3.75
CA ASP A 113 12.62 10.77 -2.86
C ASP A 113 11.50 10.13 -3.67
N LEU A 114 11.23 8.84 -3.45
CA LEU A 114 10.15 8.13 -4.13
C LEU A 114 8.85 8.36 -3.36
N VAL A 115 8.02 9.28 -3.84
CA VAL A 115 6.73 9.61 -3.21
C VAL A 115 5.63 8.83 -3.93
N CYS A 116 4.84 8.08 -3.17
CA CYS A 116 3.72 7.32 -3.70
C CYS A 116 2.38 7.90 -3.23
N ARG A 117 1.42 7.99 -4.13
CA ARG A 117 0.03 8.35 -3.86
C ARG A 117 -0.93 7.31 -4.44
N ASN A 118 -2.11 7.21 -3.84
CA ASN A 118 -3.19 6.39 -4.40
C ASN A 118 -4.04 7.27 -5.31
N GLU A 119 -4.21 6.87 -6.56
CA GLU A 119 -5.10 7.52 -7.54
C GLU A 119 -6.24 6.56 -7.85
N ASN A 120 -7.46 7.07 -8.07
CA ASN A 120 -8.58 6.24 -8.52
C ASN A 120 -8.26 5.64 -9.90
N LEU A 121 -8.74 4.42 -10.15
CA LEU A 121 -8.70 3.84 -11.49
C LEU A 121 -9.63 4.59 -12.44
N ASP A 122 -9.18 4.79 -13.67
CA ASP A 122 -9.94 5.27 -14.80
C ASP A 122 -10.80 4.14 -15.38
N TYR A 123 -12.08 4.42 -15.56
CA TYR A 123 -13.04 3.46 -16.09
C TYR A 123 -14.11 4.13 -16.94
N ILE A 124 -14.72 3.33 -17.81
CA ILE A 124 -15.93 3.69 -18.56
C ILE A 124 -17.07 2.81 -18.05
N LYS A 125 -18.24 3.42 -17.83
CA LYS A 125 -19.48 2.69 -17.57
C LYS A 125 -20.46 2.90 -18.72
N GLU A 126 -21.12 1.85 -19.15
CA GLU A 126 -22.11 1.86 -20.21
C GLU A 126 -23.33 1.05 -19.76
N THR A 127 -24.51 1.65 -19.84
CA THR A 127 -25.76 0.90 -19.70
C THR A 127 -26.07 0.30 -21.06
N THR A 128 -25.81 -0.99 -21.23
CA THR A 128 -25.90 -1.66 -22.54
C THR A 128 -27.32 -2.11 -22.85
N LYS A 129 -28.10 -2.50 -21.83
CA LYS A 129 -29.51 -2.88 -21.98
C LYS A 129 -30.32 -2.43 -20.78
N CYS A 130 -31.50 -1.89 -21.03
CA CYS A 130 -32.55 -1.62 -20.05
C CYS A 130 -33.86 -1.96 -20.76
N GLU A 131 -34.35 -3.18 -20.55
CA GLU A 131 -35.49 -3.73 -21.26
C GLU A 131 -36.55 -4.19 -20.26
N VAL A 132 -37.81 -3.89 -20.59
CA VAL A 132 -38.98 -4.44 -19.92
C VAL A 132 -39.60 -5.41 -20.91
N GLY A 133 -39.78 -6.67 -20.51
CA GLY A 133 -40.26 -7.70 -21.43
C GLY A 133 -41.66 -8.20 -21.11
N GLY A 134 -42.38 -8.56 -22.18
CA GLY A 134 -43.69 -9.21 -22.14
C GLY A 134 -44.84 -8.30 -21.69
N PHE A 135 -45.92 -8.92 -21.19
CA PHE A 135 -47.00 -8.26 -20.43
C PHE A 135 -46.47 -7.82 -19.03
N ALA A 136 -45.36 -7.07 -19.03
CA ALA A 136 -44.68 -6.48 -17.88
C ALA A 136 -44.46 -7.43 -16.69
N ASN A 137 -43.94 -8.64 -16.93
CA ASN A 137 -43.62 -9.57 -15.83
C ASN A 137 -42.14 -9.61 -15.47
N TRP A 138 -41.25 -8.95 -16.23
CA TRP A 138 -39.84 -8.84 -15.90
C TRP A 138 -39.19 -7.57 -16.42
N ILE A 139 -38.16 -7.13 -15.71
CA ILE A 139 -37.25 -6.07 -16.10
C ILE A 139 -35.81 -6.57 -16.06
N TYR A 140 -35.01 -6.11 -17.00
CA TYR A 140 -33.62 -6.51 -17.16
C TYR A 140 -32.70 -5.33 -17.44
N LEU A 141 -31.58 -5.28 -16.73
CA LEU A 141 -30.52 -4.28 -16.86
C LEU A 141 -29.18 -4.96 -17.05
N GLU A 142 -28.45 -4.54 -18.08
CA GLU A 142 -27.03 -4.85 -18.27
C GLU A 142 -26.22 -3.57 -18.15
N CYS A 143 -25.23 -3.59 -17.26
CA CYS A 143 -24.25 -2.53 -17.12
C CYS A 143 -22.85 -3.08 -17.37
N LYS A 144 -22.14 -2.52 -18.34
CA LYS A 144 -20.77 -2.86 -18.64
C LYS A 144 -19.84 -1.82 -18.02
N VAL A 145 -18.87 -2.28 -17.24
CA VAL A 145 -17.77 -1.46 -16.72
C VAL A 145 -16.48 -1.92 -17.35
N THR A 146 -15.73 -0.99 -17.93
CA THR A 146 -14.45 -1.22 -18.58
C THR A 146 -13.37 -0.49 -17.82
N ASN A 147 -12.40 -1.23 -17.30
CA ASN A 147 -11.21 -0.68 -16.65
C ASN A 147 -10.21 -0.26 -17.73
N LEU A 148 -9.78 1.01 -17.72
CA LEU A 148 -8.85 1.56 -18.72
C LEU A 148 -7.38 1.46 -18.28
N ASP A 149 -7.14 1.23 -17.00
CA ASP A 149 -5.80 1.20 -16.43
C ASP A 149 -5.02 -0.08 -16.73
N SER A 150 -3.71 0.02 -16.54
CA SER A 150 -2.77 -1.11 -16.55
C SER A 150 -2.85 -2.00 -15.31
N GLU A 151 -3.55 -1.55 -14.27
CA GLU A 151 -3.78 -2.30 -13.03
C GLU A 151 -5.23 -2.77 -12.94
N GLY A 152 -5.45 -3.92 -12.31
CA GLY A 152 -6.80 -4.40 -12.02
C GLY A 152 -7.32 -3.83 -10.71
N GLY A 153 -8.64 -3.86 -10.51
CA GLY A 153 -9.26 -3.33 -9.30
C GLY A 153 -10.59 -4.00 -8.99
N TYR A 154 -11.01 -3.92 -7.73
CA TYR A 154 -12.34 -4.38 -7.31
C TYR A 154 -13.35 -3.25 -7.46
N PHE A 155 -14.33 -3.43 -8.34
CA PHE A 155 -15.35 -2.44 -8.63
C PHE A 155 -16.66 -2.84 -7.94
N ASN A 156 -17.21 -1.90 -7.15
CA ASN A 156 -18.55 -2.01 -6.61
C ASN A 156 -19.51 -1.25 -7.54
N VAL A 157 -20.52 -1.93 -8.07
CA VAL A 157 -21.47 -1.38 -9.05
C VAL A 157 -22.88 -1.51 -8.49
N ARG A 158 -23.61 -0.41 -8.45
CA ARG A 158 -25.03 -0.36 -8.12
C ARG A 158 -25.84 -0.26 -9.39
N THR A 159 -26.71 -1.23 -9.60
CA THR A 159 -27.75 -1.22 -10.64
C THR A 159 -29.09 -0.89 -10.00
N THR A 160 -29.80 0.10 -10.52
CA THR A 160 -31.07 0.57 -9.93
C THR A 160 -32.19 0.58 -10.96
N PHE A 161 -33.37 0.13 -10.54
CA PHE A 161 -34.62 0.29 -11.28
C PHE A 161 -35.54 1.27 -10.56
N TRP A 162 -36.31 2.03 -11.33
CA TRP A 162 -37.44 2.83 -10.82
C TRP A 162 -38.75 2.26 -11.37
N ILE A 163 -39.63 1.84 -10.48
CA ILE A 163 -40.95 1.30 -10.84
C ILE A 163 -41.98 2.04 -10.00
N ALA A 164 -42.94 2.70 -10.64
CA ALA A 164 -43.94 3.53 -9.97
C ALA A 164 -43.36 4.55 -8.96
N GLY A 165 -42.15 5.06 -9.25
CA GLY A 165 -41.45 6.02 -8.39
C GLY A 165 -40.66 5.42 -7.22
N GLU A 166 -40.70 4.10 -7.01
CA GLU A 166 -39.90 3.42 -5.99
C GLU A 166 -38.58 2.90 -6.57
N GLU A 167 -37.50 3.02 -5.79
CA GLU A 167 -36.16 2.58 -6.15
C GLU A 167 -35.87 1.14 -5.70
N TYR A 168 -35.34 0.36 -6.63
CA TYR A 168 -34.93 -1.01 -6.39
C TYR A 168 -33.45 -1.18 -6.75
N PRO A 169 -32.52 -0.85 -5.83
CA PRO A 169 -31.10 -1.00 -6.05
C PRO A 169 -30.63 -2.45 -5.83
N LYS A 170 -29.59 -2.84 -6.56
CA LYS A 170 -28.81 -4.05 -6.32
C LYS A 170 -27.33 -3.74 -6.48
N ASP A 171 -26.56 -4.08 -5.47
CA ASP A 171 -25.11 -3.90 -5.46
C ASP A 171 -24.41 -5.17 -5.92
N HIS A 172 -23.38 -4.99 -6.73
CA HIS A 172 -22.51 -6.03 -7.25
C HIS A 172 -21.07 -5.66 -6.95
N GLY A 173 -20.21 -6.65 -6.73
CA GLY A 173 -18.79 -6.43 -6.52
C GLY A 173 -17.99 -7.46 -7.31
N GLU A 174 -17.10 -7.01 -8.19
CA GLU A 174 -16.24 -7.90 -8.96
C GLU A 174 -14.86 -7.29 -9.18
N TYR A 175 -13.84 -8.15 -9.19
CA TYR A 175 -12.52 -7.77 -9.65
C TYR A 175 -12.48 -7.70 -11.18
N ILE A 176 -12.12 -6.53 -11.72
CA ILE A 176 -11.95 -6.30 -13.16
C ILE A 176 -10.45 -6.17 -13.42
N GLN A 177 -9.92 -7.06 -14.28
CA GLN A 177 -8.50 -7.04 -14.67
C GLN A 177 -8.14 -5.77 -15.45
N SER A 178 -6.85 -5.50 -15.57
CA SER A 178 -6.37 -4.36 -16.34
C SER A 178 -6.82 -4.42 -17.80
N LYS A 179 -7.19 -3.26 -18.35
CA LYS A 179 -7.67 -3.12 -19.75
C LYS A 179 -8.78 -4.11 -20.13
N SER A 180 -9.59 -4.54 -19.18
CA SER A 180 -10.65 -5.53 -19.37
C SER A 180 -12.02 -4.95 -19.02
N SER A 181 -13.08 -5.68 -19.35
CA SER A 181 -14.45 -5.25 -19.04
C SER A 181 -15.25 -6.36 -18.37
N LYS A 182 -16.20 -5.96 -17.53
CA LYS A 182 -17.17 -6.86 -16.88
C LYS A 182 -18.57 -6.33 -17.10
N THR A 183 -19.50 -7.23 -17.38
CA THR A 183 -20.93 -6.92 -17.48
C THR A 183 -21.65 -7.41 -16.23
N PHE A 184 -22.32 -6.49 -15.55
CA PHE A 184 -23.19 -6.71 -14.40
C PHE A 184 -24.63 -6.80 -14.88
N LYS A 185 -25.34 -7.83 -14.42
CA LYS A 185 -26.69 -8.14 -14.87
C LYS A 185 -27.63 -8.10 -13.68
N TYR A 186 -28.76 -7.42 -13.86
CA TYR A 186 -29.84 -7.41 -12.88
C TYR A 186 -31.15 -7.71 -13.58
N ASP A 187 -31.73 -8.86 -13.30
CA ASP A 187 -33.09 -9.23 -13.65
C ASP A 187 -33.98 -9.16 -12.40
N ARG A 188 -35.23 -8.75 -12.59
CA ARG A 188 -36.25 -8.77 -11.54
C ARG A 188 -37.62 -9.07 -12.15
N GLY A 189 -38.36 -9.97 -11.52
CA GLY A 189 -39.78 -10.12 -11.80
C GLY A 189 -40.54 -8.90 -11.29
N ILE A 190 -41.31 -8.25 -12.15
CA ILE A 190 -42.16 -7.11 -11.80
C ILE A 190 -43.63 -7.52 -11.97
N GLY A 191 -44.50 -6.98 -11.13
CA GLY A 191 -45.94 -7.04 -11.38
C GLY A 191 -46.32 -6.07 -12.49
N TRP A 192 -47.63 -5.93 -12.75
CA TRP A 192 -48.15 -4.89 -13.64
C TRP A 192 -47.68 -3.52 -13.18
N GLY A 193 -46.81 -2.90 -13.97
CA GLY A 193 -46.28 -1.57 -13.69
C GLY A 193 -45.28 -1.14 -14.75
N ASP A 194 -45.33 0.14 -15.10
CA ASP A 194 -44.38 0.73 -16.04
C ASP A 194 -43.07 0.99 -15.30
N ALA A 195 -42.00 0.34 -15.73
CA ALA A 195 -40.67 0.74 -15.31
C ALA A 195 -40.28 2.00 -16.07
N SER A 196 -39.98 3.06 -15.32
CA SER A 196 -39.73 4.36 -15.92
C SER A 196 -38.25 4.59 -16.24
N ARG A 197 -37.33 3.89 -15.55
CA ARG A 197 -35.90 4.17 -15.64
C ARG A 197 -35.03 3.01 -15.12
N CYS A 198 -33.87 2.84 -15.74
CA CYS A 198 -32.74 2.09 -15.19
C CYS A 198 -31.55 3.02 -15.00
N ASP A 199 -30.68 2.72 -14.04
CA ASP A 199 -29.40 3.40 -13.82
C ASP A 199 -28.32 2.40 -13.43
N CYS A 200 -27.09 2.76 -13.78
CA CYS A 200 -25.90 2.07 -13.33
C CYS A 200 -24.88 3.07 -12.81
N SER A 201 -24.41 2.87 -11.58
CA SER A 201 -23.38 3.70 -10.94
C SER A 201 -22.29 2.84 -10.32
N VAL A 202 -21.03 3.28 -10.43
CA VAL A 202 -19.92 2.72 -9.64
C VAL A 202 -19.96 3.43 -8.29
N ILE A 203 -20.00 2.67 -7.20
CA ILE A 203 -20.13 3.21 -5.83
C ILE A 203 -18.79 3.20 -5.10
N SER A 204 -18.64 4.14 -4.16
CA SER A 204 -17.43 4.31 -3.35
C SER A 204 -17.20 3.13 -2.38
N PRO A 205 -15.94 2.74 -2.10
CA PRO A 205 -14.70 3.29 -2.67
C PRO A 205 -14.47 2.83 -4.11
N ILE A 206 -14.04 3.77 -4.97
CA ILE A 206 -13.53 3.44 -6.30
C ILE A 206 -12.17 2.76 -6.09
N PRO A 207 -11.87 1.66 -6.81
CA PRO A 207 -10.56 1.03 -6.71
C PRO A 207 -9.47 2.04 -7.07
N THR A 208 -8.34 1.95 -6.36
CA THR A 208 -7.20 2.85 -6.54
C THR A 208 -5.97 2.10 -7.01
N ARG A 209 -5.18 2.72 -7.89
CA ARG A 209 -3.80 2.33 -8.22
C ARG A 209 -2.80 3.13 -7.40
N ARG A 210 -1.60 2.58 -7.20
CA ARG A 210 -0.51 3.27 -6.53
C ARG A 210 0.44 3.88 -7.56
N VAL A 211 0.46 5.20 -7.65
CA VAL A 211 1.37 5.95 -8.52
C VAL A 211 2.53 6.46 -7.69
N CYS A 212 3.75 6.06 -8.06
CA CYS A 212 4.98 6.51 -7.41
C CYS A 212 5.77 7.39 -8.39
N GLU A 213 6.21 8.56 -7.92
CA GLU A 213 7.03 9.48 -8.69
C GLU A 213 8.27 9.87 -7.88
N ASN A 214 9.38 10.07 -8.59
CA ASN A 214 10.58 10.62 -7.99
C ASN A 214 10.40 12.12 -7.83
N VAL A 215 10.39 12.59 -6.59
CA VAL A 215 10.31 14.01 -6.24
C VAL A 215 11.68 14.46 -5.77
N LEU A 216 12.22 15.49 -6.39
CA LEU A 216 13.45 16.11 -5.92
C LEU A 216 13.15 16.84 -4.59
N LYS A 217 13.82 16.43 -3.53
CA LYS A 217 13.75 17.05 -2.20
C LYS A 217 15.13 17.50 -1.76
N GLU A 218 15.17 18.42 -0.80
CA GLU A 218 16.41 18.88 -0.19
C GLU A 218 16.49 18.36 1.25
N ARG A 219 17.65 17.83 1.63
CA ARG A 219 17.96 17.55 3.02
C ARG A 219 19.13 18.42 3.48
N ARG A 220 19.08 18.84 4.73
CA ARG A 220 20.18 19.55 5.37
C ARG A 220 21.17 18.53 5.91
N GLU A 221 22.37 18.50 5.35
CA GLU A 221 23.48 17.71 5.89
C GLU A 221 24.40 18.63 6.66
N CYS A 222 24.59 18.36 7.95
CA CYS A 222 25.50 19.11 8.79
C CYS A 222 26.73 18.25 9.10
N LYS A 223 27.92 18.85 8.94
CA LYS A 223 29.19 18.27 9.35
C LYS A 223 29.79 19.18 10.42
N THR A 224 30.28 18.57 11.50
CA THR A 224 31.03 19.29 12.52
C THR A 224 32.46 19.46 12.03
N VAL A 225 32.92 20.70 11.93
CA VAL A 225 34.30 21.03 11.62
C VAL A 225 34.99 21.65 12.83
N THR A 226 36.20 21.19 13.11
CA THR A 226 37.03 21.77 14.15
C THR A 226 37.77 22.98 13.57
N LYS A 227 37.52 24.16 14.13
CA LYS A 227 38.23 25.40 13.81
C LYS A 227 39.07 25.85 15.01
N TYR A 228 40.00 26.75 14.76
CA TYR A 228 40.89 27.30 15.78
C TYR A 228 40.72 28.83 15.83
N ARG A 229 40.69 29.40 17.03
CA ARG A 229 40.75 30.85 17.24
C ARG A 229 41.85 31.21 18.22
N GLU A 230 42.47 32.36 18.00
CA GLU A 230 43.42 32.91 18.96
C GLU A 230 42.69 33.63 20.09
N VAL A 231 43.08 33.32 21.31
CA VAL A 231 42.62 33.99 22.52
C VAL A 231 43.85 34.53 23.23
N CYS A 232 43.94 35.85 23.35
CA CYS A 232 45.02 36.53 24.08
C CYS A 232 44.49 36.99 25.44
N SER A 233 45.26 36.73 26.50
CA SER A 233 44.97 37.16 27.88
C SER A 233 45.95 38.23 28.34
#